data_AF-A0A2T4J3X8-F1
#
_entry.id   AF-A0A2T4J3X8-F1
#
_cell.length_a   1.000
_cell.length_b   1.000
_cell.length_c   1.000
_cell.angle_alpha   90.00
_cell.angle_beta   90.00
_cell.angle_gamma   90.00
#
_symmetry.space_group_name_H-M   'P 1'
#
loop_
_entity.id
_entity.type
_entity.pdbx_description
1 polymer ?
#
loop_
_entity_poly.entity_id
_entity_poly.type
_entity_poly.pdbx_seq_one_letter_code
_entity_poly.pdbx_strand_id
1 'polypeptide(L)'
;MVDAMRVIGCNGRMARSNPQKLWHYAGPISGETIMPGLIRFIRDIFSVDASPLLSIGHDPETVTFGWWHGSELAANISVFPRRLCLQGTDIQALGIQSVGVRPDFRGKGLFTDLIQKVVAHADNRSCPIVFTTDKPDIFVPWGFRPVPSSAFVVPVQPSLHAPRYRRLAMDQAKDIDLIKTCFATRAPTSLVASTRDHASAFFMAALANPGIEVLHLTDLDAIIAVRGREGKAMILLDVIAASIPQVQDIAAALAYAGSRVILHLTPDLLAPEYDEIPNPYPTPLMVRGSFAPEGLPIMLSRMRV
;
A
#
# COMPACT_ATOMS: atom_id res chain seq x y z
N MET A 1 -7.94 5.06 50.46
CA MET A 1 -8.71 3.86 50.86
C MET A 1 -9.14 3.20 49.55
N VAL A 2 -8.28 2.43 48.90
CA VAL A 2 -7.90 1.03 49.20
C VAL A 2 -9.15 0.16 49.25
N ASP A 3 -9.43 -0.54 48.16
CA ASP A 3 -10.21 -1.76 48.23
C ASP A 3 -9.36 -2.91 47.68
N ALA A 4 -8.98 -3.76 48.63
CA ALA A 4 -8.05 -4.86 48.48
C ALA A 4 -8.88 -6.14 48.34
N MET A 5 -8.83 -6.77 47.17
CA MET A 5 -9.32 -8.14 47.03
C MET A 5 -8.18 -9.12 47.29
N ARG A 6 -8.36 -9.85 48.40
CA ARG A 6 -7.47 -10.83 49.03
C ARG A 6 -7.01 -11.93 48.06
N VAL A 7 -5.70 -12.12 48.00
CA VAL A 7 -5.06 -13.39 47.63
C VAL A 7 -4.93 -14.23 48.90
N ILE A 8 -5.53 -15.42 48.91
CA ILE A 8 -5.32 -16.45 49.94
C ILE A 8 -4.23 -17.40 49.43
N GLY A 9 -3.11 -17.48 50.16
CA GLY A 9 -2.05 -18.50 50.00
C GLY A 9 -2.53 -19.88 50.51
N CYS A 10 -1.83 -21.00 50.39
CA CYS A 10 -0.48 -21.38 50.03
C CYS A 10 -0.55 -22.87 49.66
N ASN A 11 0.27 -23.35 48.73
CA ASN A 11 1.09 -24.55 48.97
C ASN A 11 2.08 -24.79 47.83
N GLY A 12 3.32 -25.05 48.23
CA GLY A 12 4.49 -25.10 47.38
C GLY A 12 4.46 -26.22 46.34
N ARG A 13 4.82 -25.82 45.13
CA ARG A 13 5.73 -26.52 44.23
C ARG A 13 6.31 -25.44 43.32
N MET A 14 7.64 -25.29 43.27
CA MET A 14 8.31 -24.52 42.21
C MET A 14 7.97 -25.18 40.88
N ALA A 15 6.88 -24.73 40.27
CA ALA A 15 6.59 -25.03 38.87
C ALA A 15 7.63 -24.26 38.06
N ARG A 16 8.57 -25.00 37.46
CA ARG A 16 9.41 -24.48 36.38
C ARG A 16 8.48 -23.78 35.38
N SER A 17 8.63 -22.48 35.23
CA SER A 17 7.89 -21.69 34.26
C SER A 17 8.16 -22.28 32.87
N ASN A 18 7.12 -22.84 32.25
CA ASN A 18 7.20 -23.31 30.88
C ASN A 18 7.44 -22.09 29.95
N PRO A 19 8.56 -21.98 29.21
CA PRO A 19 8.88 -20.82 28.38
C PRO A 19 7.90 -20.59 27.22
N GLN A 20 6.96 -21.52 27.00
CA GLN A 20 5.96 -21.47 25.94
C GLN A 20 4.67 -20.71 26.30
N LYS A 21 4.52 -20.18 27.52
CA LYS A 21 3.34 -19.39 27.96
C LYS A 21 3.60 -17.87 28.07
N LEU A 22 4.18 -17.26 27.04
CA LEU A 22 4.46 -15.80 27.00
C LEU A 22 3.96 -15.09 25.73
N TRP A 23 3.19 -15.78 24.89
CA TRP A 23 2.66 -15.25 23.63
C TRP A 23 1.14 -15.19 23.69
N HIS A 24 0.58 -14.03 23.42
CA HIS A 24 -0.86 -13.89 23.25
C HIS A 24 -1.17 -13.51 21.80
N TYR A 25 -2.01 -14.33 21.16
CA TYR A 25 -2.65 -13.97 19.91
C TYR A 25 -3.79 -13.03 20.25
N ALA A 26 -3.66 -11.76 19.89
CA ALA A 26 -4.63 -10.76 20.30
C ALA A 26 -5.94 -10.79 19.48
N GLY A 27 -6.09 -11.75 18.56
CA GLY A 27 -7.20 -11.77 17.60
C GLY A 27 -6.96 -10.81 16.43
N PRO A 28 -7.84 -10.82 15.41
CA PRO A 28 -7.94 -9.70 14.49
C PRO A 28 -8.43 -8.49 15.28
N ILE A 29 -7.56 -7.51 15.52
CA ILE A 29 -7.94 -6.29 16.20
C ILE A 29 -7.97 -5.18 15.16
N SER A 30 -9.17 -4.66 14.93
CA SER A 30 -9.41 -3.36 14.32
C SER A 30 -9.42 -2.30 15.41
N GLY A 31 -8.70 -1.19 15.24
CA GLY A 31 -8.83 -0.02 16.10
C GLY A 31 -7.52 0.58 16.63
N GLU A 32 -7.67 1.71 17.32
CA GLU A 32 -6.58 2.59 17.76
C GLU A 32 -5.60 1.94 18.76
N THR A 33 -6.04 0.93 19.50
CA THR A 33 -5.28 0.32 20.60
C THR A 33 -4.00 -0.40 20.13
N ILE A 34 -3.96 -0.92 18.90
CA ILE A 34 -2.77 -1.58 18.33
C ILE A 34 -1.79 -0.59 17.70
N MET A 35 -2.29 0.56 17.25
CA MET A 35 -1.57 1.44 16.34
C MET A 35 -0.18 1.86 16.86
N PRO A 36 0.02 2.20 18.16
CA PRO A 36 1.35 2.52 18.67
C PRO A 36 2.34 1.35 18.58
N GLY A 37 1.89 0.11 18.82
CA GLY A 37 2.72 -1.08 18.71
C GLY A 37 3.08 -1.43 17.28
N LEU A 38 2.12 -1.28 16.36
CA LEU A 38 2.32 -1.47 14.93
C LEU A 38 3.26 -0.41 14.33
N ILE A 39 3.10 0.87 14.68
CA ILE A 39 4.00 1.94 14.23
C ILE A 39 5.43 1.66 14.69
N ARG A 40 5.63 1.28 15.96
CA ARG A 40 6.96 0.89 16.45
C ARG A 40 7.50 -0.30 15.67
N PHE A 41 6.68 -1.33 15.45
CA PHE A 41 7.08 -2.50 14.65
C PHE A 41 7.50 -2.12 13.23
N ILE A 42 6.73 -1.27 12.56
CA ILE A 42 7.01 -0.84 11.18
C ILE A 42 8.34 -0.10 11.12
N ARG A 43 8.57 0.81 12.07
CA ARG A 43 9.83 1.55 12.19
C ARG A 43 11.01 0.63 12.46
N ASP A 44 10.88 -0.30 13.42
CA ASP A 44 11.99 -1.15 13.83
C ASP A 44 12.37 -2.19 12.76
N ILE A 45 11.41 -2.70 11.99
CA ILE A 45 11.62 -3.78 11.01
C ILE A 45 11.88 -3.27 9.60
N PHE A 46 11.22 -2.17 9.20
CA PHE A 46 11.30 -1.66 7.82
C PHE A 46 11.95 -0.29 7.72
N SER A 47 12.35 0.32 8.85
CA SER A 47 12.91 1.69 8.88
C SER A 47 11.98 2.74 8.27
N VAL A 48 10.66 2.54 8.37
CA VAL A 48 9.63 3.45 7.88
C VAL A 48 8.92 4.12 9.05
N ASP A 49 8.80 5.45 9.02
CA ASP A 49 7.98 6.17 9.98
C ASP A 49 6.51 6.17 9.55
N ALA A 50 5.69 5.41 10.27
CA ALA A 50 4.23 5.33 10.08
C ALA A 50 3.44 6.22 11.05
N SER A 51 4.12 7.04 11.86
CA SER A 51 3.45 7.97 12.79
C SER A 51 2.49 8.97 12.13
N PRO A 52 2.68 9.42 10.86
CA PRO A 52 1.72 10.30 10.20
C PRO A 52 0.31 9.70 10.06
N LEU A 53 0.16 8.37 10.07
CA LEU A 53 -1.16 7.72 10.02
C LEU A 53 -2.03 8.04 11.24
N LEU A 54 -1.44 8.46 12.36
CA LEU A 54 -2.18 8.85 13.56
C LEU A 54 -3.03 10.11 13.34
N SER A 55 -2.55 11.06 12.53
CA SER A 55 -3.27 12.30 12.21
C SER A 55 -4.01 12.22 10.88
N ILE A 56 -3.42 11.60 9.86
CA ILE A 56 -4.00 11.50 8.52
C ILE A 56 -5.15 10.49 8.49
N GLY A 57 -5.09 9.46 9.33
CA GLY A 57 -5.99 8.33 9.32
C GLY A 57 -5.46 7.17 8.45
N HIS A 58 -5.88 5.96 8.82
CA HIS A 58 -5.64 4.73 8.07
C HIS A 58 -6.97 4.17 7.58
N ASP A 59 -6.93 3.19 6.70
CA ASP A 59 -8.14 2.49 6.28
C ASP A 59 -8.76 1.77 7.50
N PRO A 60 -10.00 2.11 7.91
CA PRO A 60 -10.61 1.61 9.14
C PRO A 60 -10.93 0.11 9.08
N GLU A 61 -10.97 -0.49 7.89
CA GLU A 61 -11.19 -1.92 7.72
C GLU A 61 -9.87 -2.72 7.72
N THR A 62 -8.73 -2.08 7.97
CA THR A 62 -7.45 -2.75 8.16
C THR A 62 -7.51 -3.67 9.38
N VAL A 63 -7.12 -4.92 9.17
CA VAL A 63 -7.04 -5.94 10.21
C VAL A 63 -5.58 -6.33 10.44
N THR A 64 -5.12 -6.25 11.69
CA THR A 64 -3.79 -6.70 12.07
C THR A 64 -3.86 -8.09 12.71
N PHE A 65 -3.12 -9.05 12.13
CA PHE A 65 -2.85 -10.35 12.73
C PHE A 65 -1.47 -10.28 13.37
N GLY A 66 -1.40 -10.41 14.70
CA GLY A 66 -0.16 -10.23 15.42
C GLY A 66 0.04 -11.14 16.61
N TRP A 67 1.30 -11.51 16.85
CA TRP A 67 1.75 -12.14 18.09
C TRP A 67 2.44 -11.13 18.98
N TRP A 68 2.10 -11.11 20.26
CA TRP A 68 2.65 -10.16 21.22
C TRP A 68 3.48 -10.86 22.29
N HIS A 69 4.55 -10.19 22.71
CA HIS A 69 5.39 -10.54 23.86
C HIS A 69 5.36 -9.38 24.85
N GLY A 70 4.53 -9.49 25.88
CA GLY A 70 4.18 -8.32 26.70
C GLY A 70 3.55 -7.22 25.84
N SER A 71 4.14 -6.02 25.83
CA SER A 71 3.70 -4.87 25.02
C SER A 71 4.36 -4.80 23.63
N GLU A 72 5.24 -5.74 23.30
CA GLU A 72 5.99 -5.76 22.05
C GLU A 72 5.28 -6.65 21.01
N LEU A 73 5.03 -6.09 19.82
CA LEU A 73 4.54 -6.86 18.68
C LEU A 73 5.70 -7.70 18.12
N ALA A 74 5.69 -9.01 18.36
CA ALA A 74 6.76 -9.94 17.99
C ALA A 74 6.68 -10.38 16.52
N ALA A 75 5.48 -10.55 15.99
CA ALA A 75 5.23 -10.87 14.59
C ALA A 75 3.96 -10.19 14.11
N ASN A 76 3.93 -9.80 12.83
CA ASN A 76 2.82 -9.05 12.23
C ASN A 76 2.56 -9.50 10.79
N ILE A 77 1.29 -9.63 10.44
CA ILE A 77 0.78 -9.53 9.07
C ILE A 77 -0.47 -8.67 9.14
N SER A 78 -0.46 -7.52 8.47
CA SER A 78 -1.65 -6.66 8.37
C SER A 78 -2.30 -6.82 7.01
N VAL A 79 -3.63 -6.84 7.01
CA VAL A 79 -4.47 -7.01 5.83
C VAL A 79 -5.37 -5.79 5.71
N PHE A 80 -5.51 -5.23 4.52
CA PHE A 80 -6.37 -4.06 4.28
C PHE A 80 -7.26 -4.32 3.06
N PRO A 81 -8.47 -3.73 2.99
CA PRO A 81 -9.30 -3.87 1.81
C PRO A 81 -8.63 -3.19 0.61
N ARG A 82 -8.80 -3.79 -0.55
CA ARG A 82 -8.41 -3.22 -1.83
C ARG A 82 -9.61 -3.15 -2.73
N ARG A 83 -9.72 -2.05 -3.47
CA ARG A 83 -10.72 -1.83 -4.51
C ARG A 83 -9.96 -1.76 -5.81
N LEU A 84 -10.16 -2.74 -6.68
CA LEU A 84 -9.45 -2.83 -7.95
C LEU A 84 -10.46 -2.71 -9.09
N CYS A 85 -10.09 -2.04 -10.17
CA CYS A 85 -10.80 -2.14 -11.44
C CYS A 85 -9.98 -3.04 -12.36
N LEU A 86 -10.51 -4.23 -12.66
CA LEU A 86 -9.86 -5.25 -13.48
C LEU A 86 -10.77 -5.59 -14.66
N GLN A 87 -10.29 -5.44 -15.89
CA GLN A 87 -11.07 -5.69 -17.11
C GLN A 87 -12.45 -4.98 -17.09
N GLY A 88 -12.46 -3.72 -16.66
CA GLY A 88 -13.64 -2.86 -16.56
C GLY A 88 -14.55 -3.17 -15.38
N THR A 89 -14.23 -4.17 -14.55
CA THR A 89 -15.05 -4.58 -13.40
C THR A 89 -14.40 -4.14 -12.09
N ASP A 90 -15.16 -3.44 -11.25
CA ASP A 90 -14.75 -3.14 -9.88
C ASP A 90 -14.89 -4.40 -9.02
N ILE A 91 -13.79 -4.80 -8.37
CA ILE A 91 -13.75 -5.94 -7.46
C ILE A 91 -13.18 -5.53 -6.09
N GLN A 92 -13.65 -6.24 -5.07
CA GLN A 92 -13.02 -6.21 -3.75
C GLN A 92 -11.90 -7.25 -3.71
N ALA A 93 -10.78 -6.86 -3.14
CA ALA A 93 -9.61 -7.70 -2.89
C ALA A 93 -9.04 -7.37 -1.51
N LEU A 94 -8.00 -8.09 -1.11
CA LEU A 94 -7.24 -7.79 0.10
C LEU A 94 -5.79 -7.49 -0.26
N GLY A 95 -5.20 -6.52 0.42
CA GLY A 95 -3.77 -6.26 0.41
C GLY A 95 -3.13 -6.85 1.66
N ILE A 96 -1.84 -7.16 1.56
CA ILE A 96 -1.00 -7.54 2.69
C ILE A 96 0.07 -6.46 2.86
N GLN A 97 0.31 -6.03 4.10
CA GLN A 97 1.34 -5.05 4.43
C GLN A 97 2.02 -5.36 5.77
N SER A 98 3.20 -4.75 5.95
CA SER A 98 3.98 -4.78 7.19
C SER A 98 4.30 -6.20 7.70
N VAL A 99 4.56 -7.15 6.79
CA VAL A 99 4.82 -8.56 7.12
C VAL A 99 6.19 -8.74 7.74
N GLY A 100 6.24 -9.20 8.99
CA GLY A 100 7.53 -9.45 9.63
C GLY A 100 7.46 -10.29 10.89
N VAL A 101 8.61 -10.83 11.27
CA VAL A 101 8.88 -11.43 12.57
C VAL A 101 10.16 -10.81 13.11
N ARG A 102 10.11 -10.24 14.31
CA ARG A 102 11.27 -9.67 14.99
C ARG A 102 12.37 -10.74 15.14
N PRO A 103 13.66 -10.38 14.99
CA PRO A 103 14.76 -11.35 14.99
C PRO A 103 14.73 -12.37 16.14
N ASP A 104 14.51 -11.90 17.36
CA ASP A 104 14.52 -12.71 18.60
C ASP A 104 13.37 -13.74 18.68
N PHE A 105 12.41 -13.63 17.77
CA PHE A 105 11.20 -14.46 17.72
C PHE A 105 11.12 -15.33 16.46
N ARG A 106 12.14 -15.29 15.60
CA ARG A 106 12.25 -16.15 14.42
C ARG A 106 12.45 -17.63 14.80
N GLY A 107 12.14 -18.52 13.86
CA GLY A 107 12.25 -19.98 14.07
C GLY A 107 11.16 -20.60 14.97
N LYS A 108 10.18 -19.80 15.41
CA LYS A 108 9.10 -20.24 16.32
C LYS A 108 7.77 -20.51 15.62
N GLY A 109 7.75 -20.53 14.29
CA GLY A 109 6.52 -20.76 13.50
C GLY A 109 5.52 -19.59 13.47
N LEU A 110 5.87 -18.42 14.00
CA LEU A 110 4.93 -17.27 14.10
C LEU A 110 4.41 -16.79 12.74
N PHE A 111 5.28 -16.71 11.71
CA PHE A 111 4.85 -16.34 10.36
C PHE A 111 3.84 -17.34 9.80
N THR A 112 4.14 -18.64 9.88
CA THR A 112 3.29 -19.75 9.41
C THR A 112 1.89 -19.67 10.02
N ASP A 113 1.80 -19.44 11.33
CA ASP A 113 0.52 -19.30 12.00
C ASP A 113 -0.26 -18.04 11.55
N LEU A 114 0.42 -16.90 11.39
CA LEU A 114 -0.24 -15.66 10.94
C LEU A 114 -0.73 -15.75 9.49
N ILE A 115 0.07 -16.29 8.57
CA ILE A 115 -0.31 -16.39 7.15
C ILE A 115 -1.47 -17.37 6.94
N GLN A 116 -1.55 -18.46 7.74
CA GLN A 116 -2.73 -19.34 7.77
C GLN A 116 -4.01 -18.59 8.12
N LYS A 117 -3.95 -17.73 9.15
CA LYS A 117 -5.10 -16.90 9.57
C LYS A 117 -5.50 -15.89 8.51
N VAL A 118 -4.52 -15.28 7.84
CA VAL A 118 -4.74 -14.33 6.73
C VAL A 118 -5.41 -15.02 5.54
N VAL A 119 -4.94 -16.20 5.14
CA VAL A 119 -5.54 -16.98 4.06
C VAL A 119 -6.97 -17.39 4.42
N ALA A 120 -7.20 -17.92 5.62
CA ALA A 120 -8.55 -18.26 6.08
C ALA A 120 -9.48 -17.04 6.11
N HIS A 121 -8.96 -15.87 6.51
CA HIS A 121 -9.72 -14.62 6.48
C HIS A 121 -10.14 -14.22 5.06
N ALA A 122 -9.26 -14.37 4.08
CA ALA A 122 -9.55 -14.07 2.69
C ALA A 122 -10.53 -15.07 2.06
N ASP A 123 -10.36 -16.37 2.32
CA ASP A 123 -11.23 -17.41 1.80
C ASP A 123 -12.67 -17.22 2.29
N ASN A 124 -12.87 -16.84 3.55
CA ASN A 124 -14.18 -16.51 4.11
C ASN A 124 -14.87 -15.32 3.41
N ARG A 125 -14.10 -14.42 2.77
CA ARG A 125 -14.62 -13.27 2.01
C ARG A 125 -14.74 -13.54 0.51
N SER A 126 -14.30 -14.71 0.04
CA SER A 126 -14.31 -15.08 -1.39
C SER A 126 -13.64 -14.02 -2.30
N CYS A 127 -12.61 -13.33 -1.82
CA CYS A 127 -11.92 -12.29 -2.55
C CYS A 127 -10.43 -12.63 -2.75
N PRO A 128 -9.80 -12.19 -3.86
CA PRO A 128 -8.39 -12.40 -4.07
C PRO A 128 -7.53 -11.56 -3.11
N ILE A 129 -6.29 -11.99 -2.92
CA ILE A 129 -5.25 -11.21 -2.21
C ILE A 129 -4.23 -10.74 -3.24
N VAL A 130 -3.91 -9.44 -3.23
CA VAL A 130 -3.03 -8.77 -4.19
C VAL A 130 -2.08 -7.80 -3.48
N PHE A 131 -0.78 -8.06 -3.50
CA PHE A 131 0.25 -7.23 -2.85
C PHE A 131 1.61 -7.36 -3.56
N THR A 132 2.65 -6.68 -3.08
CA THR A 132 4.03 -6.84 -3.60
C THR A 132 4.97 -7.19 -2.47
N THR A 133 6.03 -7.94 -2.77
CA THR A 133 7.03 -8.35 -1.79
C THR A 133 8.39 -8.53 -2.45
N ASP A 134 9.46 -8.32 -1.68
CA ASP A 134 10.84 -8.66 -2.06
C ASP A 134 11.17 -10.14 -1.75
N LYS A 135 10.26 -10.86 -1.09
CA LYS A 135 10.39 -12.26 -0.69
C LYS A 135 9.19 -13.07 -1.19
N PRO A 136 9.05 -13.32 -2.50
CA PRO A 136 7.89 -14.04 -3.04
C PRO A 136 7.82 -15.49 -2.54
N ASP A 137 8.96 -16.15 -2.39
CA ASP A 137 9.06 -17.59 -2.14
C ASP A 137 8.39 -18.04 -0.83
N ILE A 138 8.38 -17.18 0.20
CA ILE A 138 7.75 -17.51 1.49
C ILE A 138 6.21 -17.55 1.41
N PHE A 139 5.63 -16.97 0.35
CA PHE A 139 4.19 -16.94 0.12
C PHE A 139 3.71 -18.03 -0.83
N VAL A 140 4.57 -18.57 -1.71
CA VAL A 140 4.19 -19.61 -2.68
C VAL A 140 3.53 -20.84 -2.03
N PRO A 141 4.02 -21.38 -0.90
CA PRO A 141 3.37 -22.52 -0.22
C PRO A 141 1.93 -22.24 0.23
N TRP A 142 1.51 -20.98 0.26
CA TRP A 142 0.19 -20.54 0.71
C TRP A 142 -0.76 -20.22 -0.46
N GLY A 143 -0.42 -20.65 -1.67
CA GLY A 143 -1.24 -20.50 -2.88
C GLY A 143 -1.10 -19.15 -3.58
N PHE A 144 -0.08 -18.36 -3.22
CA PHE A 144 0.26 -17.13 -3.92
C PHE A 144 1.16 -17.43 -5.12
N ARG A 145 0.99 -16.66 -6.19
CA ARG A 145 1.86 -16.72 -7.36
C ARG A 145 2.31 -15.31 -7.76
N PRO A 146 3.53 -15.15 -8.30
CA PRO A 146 3.93 -13.90 -8.91
C PRO A 146 3.17 -13.70 -10.23
N VAL A 147 2.65 -12.50 -10.43
CA VAL A 147 2.09 -12.02 -11.69
C VAL A 147 3.08 -10.99 -12.24
N PRO A 148 3.60 -11.20 -13.47
CA PRO A 148 4.45 -10.22 -14.12
C PRO A 148 3.77 -8.86 -14.22
N SER A 149 4.57 -7.80 -14.13
CA SER A 149 4.12 -6.44 -14.37
C SER A 149 5.14 -5.78 -15.29
N SER A 150 4.71 -4.68 -15.91
CA SER A 150 5.52 -3.92 -16.86
C SER A 150 5.49 -2.45 -16.46
N ALA A 151 6.39 -1.66 -17.03
CA ALA A 151 6.22 -0.21 -17.06
C ALA A 151 6.01 0.21 -18.52
N PHE A 152 5.55 1.45 -18.74
CA PHE A 152 5.21 1.90 -20.08
C PHE A 152 5.87 3.24 -20.36
N VAL A 153 6.29 3.47 -21.59
CA VAL A 153 6.90 4.72 -22.03
C VAL A 153 5.98 5.38 -23.02
N VAL A 154 5.63 6.64 -22.74
CA VAL A 154 4.81 7.47 -23.61
C VAL A 154 5.66 8.64 -24.10
N PRO A 155 5.85 8.81 -25.42
CA PRO A 155 6.50 10.00 -25.95
C PRO A 155 5.62 11.21 -25.72
N VAL A 156 6.21 12.33 -25.29
CA VAL A 156 5.49 13.59 -25.07
C VAL A 156 6.20 14.73 -25.78
N GLN A 157 5.42 15.72 -26.19
CA GLN A 157 5.97 16.92 -26.78
C GLN A 157 6.29 17.94 -25.68
N PRO A 158 7.47 18.58 -25.71
CA PRO A 158 7.75 19.68 -24.81
C PRO A 158 6.71 20.78 -24.95
N SER A 159 6.19 21.26 -23.83
CA SER A 159 5.26 22.39 -23.81
C SER A 159 6.00 23.68 -23.46
N LEU A 160 5.77 24.72 -24.25
CA LEU A 160 6.29 26.08 -23.99
C LEU A 160 5.32 26.95 -23.18
N HIS A 161 4.17 26.41 -22.79
CA HIS A 161 3.18 27.14 -21.99
C HIS A 161 3.67 27.33 -20.55
N ALA A 162 3.14 28.35 -19.88
CA ALA A 162 3.38 28.51 -18.45
C ALA A 162 2.83 27.30 -17.66
N PRO A 163 3.52 26.85 -16.60
CA PRO A 163 3.05 25.76 -15.76
C PRO A 163 1.76 26.14 -15.04
N ARG A 164 0.80 25.21 -15.02
CA ARG A 164 -0.54 25.37 -14.43
C ARG A 164 -0.77 24.30 -13.37
N TYR A 165 0.08 24.32 -12.35
CA TYR A 165 0.00 23.38 -11.24
C TYR A 165 0.34 24.04 -9.91
N ARG A 166 -0.15 23.43 -8.82
CA ARG A 166 0.21 23.76 -7.45
C ARG A 166 0.79 22.53 -6.77
N ARG A 167 1.93 22.66 -6.11
CA ARG A 167 2.47 21.59 -5.27
C ARG A 167 1.63 21.44 -4.00
N LEU A 168 1.30 20.19 -3.65
CA LEU A 168 0.57 19.84 -2.44
C LEU A 168 1.54 19.42 -1.34
N ALA A 169 1.25 19.84 -0.12
CA ALA A 169 2.03 19.49 1.06
C ALA A 169 1.30 18.42 1.88
N MET A 170 1.98 17.31 2.20
CA MET A 170 1.39 16.16 2.90
C MET A 170 1.20 16.39 4.41
N ASP A 171 1.56 17.57 4.92
CA ASP A 171 1.42 18.00 6.31
C ASP A 171 0.43 19.17 6.48
N GLN A 172 -0.15 19.69 5.39
CA GLN A 172 -1.13 20.78 5.42
C GLN A 172 -2.55 20.22 5.37
N ALA A 173 -3.36 20.55 6.39
CA ALA A 173 -4.74 20.05 6.52
C ALA A 173 -5.58 20.29 5.25
N LYS A 174 -5.51 21.49 4.67
CA LYS A 174 -6.25 21.83 3.42
C LYS A 174 -5.86 20.96 2.23
N ASP A 175 -4.59 20.59 2.11
CA ASP A 175 -4.10 19.75 1.01
C ASP A 175 -4.45 18.28 1.25
N ILE A 176 -4.38 17.82 2.50
CA ILE A 176 -4.85 16.49 2.91
C ILE A 176 -6.35 16.33 2.60
N ASP A 177 -7.17 17.32 2.95
CA ASP A 177 -8.61 17.29 2.72
C ASP A 177 -8.95 17.32 1.22
N LEU A 178 -8.21 18.12 0.43
CA LEU A 178 -8.33 18.11 -1.03
C LEU A 178 -8.03 16.73 -1.61
N ILE A 179 -6.91 16.10 -1.22
CA ILE A 179 -6.53 14.77 -1.70
C ILE A 179 -7.59 13.74 -1.33
N LYS A 180 -8.05 13.73 -0.07
CA LYS A 180 -9.12 12.82 0.39
C LYS A 180 -10.40 13.00 -0.43
N THR A 181 -10.78 14.24 -0.72
CA THR A 181 -11.96 14.56 -1.54
C THR A 181 -11.83 14.01 -2.96
N CYS A 182 -10.69 14.24 -3.63
CA CYS A 182 -10.43 13.70 -4.96
C CYS A 182 -10.37 12.17 -4.98
N PHE A 183 -9.85 11.52 -3.93
CA PHE A 183 -9.85 10.06 -3.81
C PHE A 183 -11.27 9.49 -3.70
N ALA A 184 -12.20 10.19 -3.05
CA ALA A 184 -13.58 9.73 -2.89
C ALA A 184 -14.33 9.61 -4.24
N THR A 185 -13.95 10.41 -5.24
CA THR A 185 -14.59 10.46 -6.56
C THR A 185 -13.71 9.98 -7.70
N ARG A 186 -12.50 9.46 -7.41
CA ARG A 186 -11.53 9.07 -8.45
C ARG A 186 -12.10 8.04 -9.42
N ALA A 187 -11.88 8.27 -10.72
CA ALA A 187 -12.02 7.24 -11.75
C ALA A 187 -10.89 6.20 -11.62
N PRO A 188 -11.09 4.97 -12.15
CA PRO A 188 -9.97 4.06 -12.37
C PRO A 188 -8.97 4.69 -13.34
N THR A 189 -7.67 4.55 -13.09
CA THR A 189 -6.61 5.01 -14.01
C THR A 189 -6.48 4.14 -15.26
N SER A 190 -7.14 2.98 -15.27
CA SER A 190 -7.10 1.96 -16.30
C SER A 190 -8.32 1.05 -16.15
N LEU A 191 -8.94 0.66 -17.27
CA LEU A 191 -9.95 -0.38 -17.31
C LEU A 191 -9.32 -1.77 -17.38
N VAL A 192 -8.08 -1.92 -17.84
CA VAL A 192 -7.38 -3.22 -17.81
C VAL A 192 -7.01 -3.63 -16.39
N ALA A 193 -6.30 -2.76 -15.65
CA ALA A 193 -5.90 -2.99 -14.27
C ALA A 193 -5.53 -1.69 -13.55
N SER A 194 -6.34 -1.27 -12.58
CA SER A 194 -6.04 -0.13 -11.69
C SER A 194 -6.50 -0.34 -10.25
N THR A 195 -6.01 0.53 -9.37
CA THR A 195 -6.39 0.62 -7.96
C THR A 195 -7.37 1.77 -7.74
N ARG A 196 -8.28 1.60 -6.80
CA ARG A 196 -9.23 2.61 -6.29
C ARG A 196 -9.26 2.58 -4.75
N ASP A 197 -8.10 2.25 -4.18
CA ASP A 197 -7.88 2.01 -2.75
C ASP A 197 -8.06 3.30 -1.93
N HIS A 198 -8.13 3.14 -0.60
CA HIS A 198 -8.13 4.25 0.35
C HIS A 198 -6.84 5.09 0.25
N ALA A 199 -6.94 6.40 0.50
CA ALA A 199 -5.84 7.35 0.32
C ALA A 199 -4.64 7.13 1.26
N SER A 200 -4.77 6.33 2.33
CA SER A 200 -3.71 6.14 3.34
C SER A 200 -2.41 5.60 2.75
N ALA A 201 -2.48 4.66 1.79
CA ALA A 201 -1.29 4.12 1.13
C ALA A 201 -0.57 5.20 0.29
N PHE A 202 -1.35 6.08 -0.35
CA PHE A 202 -0.83 7.21 -1.12
C PHE A 202 -0.08 8.20 -0.24
N PHE A 203 -0.67 8.61 0.88
CA PHE A 203 -0.01 9.51 1.84
C PHE A 203 1.28 8.90 2.39
N MET A 204 1.23 7.63 2.79
CA MET A 204 2.39 6.92 3.30
C MET A 204 3.51 6.84 2.26
N ALA A 205 3.18 6.54 1.00
CA ALA A 205 4.15 6.52 -0.07
C ALA A 205 4.78 7.89 -0.31
N ALA A 206 3.97 8.96 -0.35
CA ALA A 206 4.44 10.33 -0.55
C ALA A 206 5.36 10.79 0.61
N LEU A 207 4.98 10.53 1.86
CA LEU A 207 5.74 10.92 3.05
C LEU A 207 7.05 10.13 3.21
N ALA A 208 7.02 8.82 2.93
CA ALA A 208 8.20 7.97 3.02
C ALA A 208 9.22 8.22 1.90
N ASN A 209 8.84 8.92 0.82
CA ASN A 209 9.68 9.12 -0.35
C ASN A 209 9.74 10.60 -0.75
N PRO A 210 10.72 11.38 -0.25
CA PRO A 210 10.82 12.82 -0.52
C PRO A 210 11.05 13.17 -1.99
N GLY A 211 11.46 12.20 -2.81
CA GLY A 211 11.57 12.36 -4.27
C GLY A 211 10.23 12.30 -5.01
N ILE A 212 9.13 11.94 -4.35
CA ILE A 212 7.77 12.05 -4.91
C ILE A 212 7.28 13.48 -4.75
N GLU A 213 6.91 14.09 -5.86
CA GLU A 213 6.15 15.32 -5.86
C GLU A 213 4.66 15.02 -6.05
N VAL A 214 3.81 15.60 -5.21
CA VAL A 214 2.36 15.56 -5.37
C VAL A 214 1.89 16.92 -5.86
N LEU A 215 1.29 16.95 -7.05
CA LEU A 215 0.94 18.18 -7.74
C LEU A 215 -0.55 18.17 -8.09
N HIS A 216 -1.23 19.30 -7.86
CA HIS A 216 -2.58 19.55 -8.32
C HIS A 216 -2.55 20.35 -9.62
N LEU A 217 -3.07 19.76 -10.69
CA LEU A 217 -3.24 20.36 -12.01
C LEU A 217 -4.63 21.01 -12.06
N THR A 218 -4.71 22.30 -11.76
CA THR A 218 -5.99 22.99 -11.53
C THR A 218 -6.95 22.92 -12.72
N ASP A 219 -6.40 23.07 -13.93
CA ASP A 219 -7.19 23.11 -15.16
C ASP A 219 -7.72 21.74 -15.57
N LEU A 220 -7.10 20.68 -15.06
CA LEU A 220 -7.49 19.29 -15.34
C LEU A 220 -8.29 18.68 -14.18
N ASP A 221 -8.48 19.43 -13.08
CA ASP A 221 -9.06 18.93 -11.82
C ASP A 221 -8.46 17.57 -11.41
N ALA A 222 -7.13 17.48 -11.48
CA ALA A 222 -6.39 16.24 -11.30
C ALA A 222 -5.22 16.42 -10.33
N ILE A 223 -5.05 15.45 -9.43
CA ILE A 223 -3.86 15.33 -8.59
C ILE A 223 -2.98 14.23 -9.16
N ILE A 224 -1.70 14.49 -9.30
CA ILE A 224 -0.71 13.52 -9.79
C ILE A 224 0.40 13.32 -8.77
N ALA A 225 0.96 12.11 -8.75
CA ALA A 225 2.21 11.82 -8.05
C ALA A 225 3.30 11.49 -9.07
N VAL A 226 4.42 12.21 -9.02
CA VAL A 226 5.48 12.11 -10.02
C VAL A 226 6.88 12.09 -9.39
N ARG A 227 7.88 11.63 -10.15
CA ARG A 227 9.31 11.75 -9.83
C ARG A 227 10.12 12.18 -11.05
N GLY A 228 11.27 12.80 -10.81
CA GLY A 228 12.28 13.05 -11.86
C GLY A 228 11.86 14.06 -12.92
N ARG A 229 11.02 15.03 -12.55
CA ARG A 229 10.39 16.00 -13.46
C ARG A 229 11.36 16.99 -14.11
N GLU A 230 12.56 17.13 -13.56
CA GLU A 230 13.65 17.94 -14.14
C GLU A 230 14.51 17.13 -15.13
N GLY A 231 14.32 15.81 -15.20
CA GLY A 231 15.06 14.91 -16.08
C GLY A 231 14.42 14.77 -17.47
N LYS A 232 15.12 14.04 -18.35
CA LYS A 232 14.63 13.70 -19.70
C LYS A 232 13.41 12.75 -19.70
N ALA A 233 13.18 12.05 -18.59
CA ALA A 233 12.04 11.16 -18.41
C ALA A 233 11.47 11.34 -17.01
N MET A 234 10.23 11.84 -16.93
CA MET A 234 9.45 11.91 -15.70
C MET A 234 8.77 10.57 -15.47
N ILE A 235 8.69 10.12 -14.22
CA ILE A 235 7.91 8.95 -13.83
C ILE A 235 6.57 9.41 -13.27
N LEU A 236 5.46 8.89 -13.81
CA LEU A 236 4.10 9.09 -13.30
C LEU A 236 3.68 7.88 -12.46
N LEU A 237 3.38 8.09 -11.18
CA LEU A 237 3.13 7.04 -10.18
C LEU A 237 1.64 6.82 -9.88
N ASP A 238 0.83 7.88 -9.91
CA ASP A 238 -0.63 7.82 -9.78
C ASP A 238 -1.27 9.08 -10.38
N VAL A 239 -2.54 8.95 -10.75
CA VAL A 239 -3.41 10.03 -11.20
C VAL A 239 -4.74 9.91 -10.46
N ILE A 240 -5.16 10.97 -9.80
CA ILE A 240 -6.39 11.04 -9.01
C ILE A 240 -7.25 12.14 -9.61
N ALA A 241 -8.27 11.73 -10.36
CA ALA A 241 -9.20 12.64 -11.02
C ALA A 241 -10.54 11.92 -11.22
N ALA A 242 -11.64 12.68 -11.32
CA ALA A 242 -12.96 12.13 -11.68
C ALA A 242 -13.03 11.71 -13.16
N SER A 243 -12.19 12.32 -14.01
CA SER A 243 -11.95 11.94 -15.40
C SER A 243 -10.45 11.90 -15.63
N ILE A 244 -9.91 10.78 -16.13
CA ILE A 244 -8.46 10.60 -16.26
C ILE A 244 -7.94 11.44 -17.45
N PRO A 245 -7.07 12.45 -17.22
CA PRO A 245 -6.48 13.22 -18.31
C PRO A 245 -5.45 12.41 -19.08
N GLN A 246 -5.24 12.76 -20.35
CA GLN A 246 -4.18 12.15 -21.15
C GLN A 246 -2.80 12.60 -20.67
N VAL A 247 -1.79 11.76 -20.88
CA VAL A 247 -0.40 12.07 -20.53
C VAL A 247 0.11 13.33 -21.22
N GLN A 248 -0.35 13.62 -22.44
CA GLN A 248 -0.02 14.85 -23.15
C GLN A 248 -0.53 16.10 -22.42
N ASP A 249 -1.76 16.05 -21.91
CA ASP A 249 -2.36 17.16 -21.16
C ASP A 249 -1.65 17.36 -19.82
N ILE A 250 -1.31 16.26 -19.14
CA ILE A 250 -0.50 16.30 -17.91
C ILE A 250 0.86 16.95 -18.19
N ALA A 251 1.58 16.50 -19.22
CA ALA A 251 2.88 17.06 -19.60
C ALA A 251 2.79 18.54 -19.96
N ALA A 252 1.73 18.93 -20.68
CA ALA A 252 1.48 20.32 -21.05
C ALA A 252 1.18 21.21 -19.84
N ALA A 253 0.33 20.75 -18.90
CA ALA A 253 0.01 21.46 -17.66
C ALA A 253 1.25 21.65 -16.76
N LEU A 254 2.18 20.70 -16.80
CA LEU A 254 3.44 20.77 -16.07
C LEU A 254 4.51 21.64 -16.72
N ALA A 255 4.28 22.13 -17.95
CA ALA A 255 5.31 22.73 -18.80
C ALA A 255 6.55 21.82 -18.91
N TYR A 256 6.32 20.51 -19.06
CA TYR A 256 7.39 19.53 -19.01
C TYR A 256 8.30 19.66 -20.24
N ALA A 257 9.60 19.84 -20.00
CA ALA A 257 10.60 20.05 -21.05
C ALA A 257 11.21 18.75 -21.59
N GLY A 258 10.94 17.60 -20.94
CA GLY A 258 11.41 16.31 -21.40
C GLY A 258 10.61 15.76 -22.58
N SER A 259 11.05 14.63 -23.13
CA SER A 259 10.48 14.05 -24.36
C SER A 259 9.68 12.77 -24.13
N ARG A 260 9.64 12.25 -22.88
CA ARG A 260 8.89 11.04 -22.54
C ARG A 260 8.46 11.00 -21.08
N VAL A 261 7.37 10.30 -20.83
CA VAL A 261 6.87 9.96 -19.49
C VAL A 261 6.91 8.44 -19.33
N ILE A 262 7.44 7.97 -18.20
CA ILE A 262 7.40 6.55 -17.81
C ILE A 262 6.19 6.37 -16.89
N LEU A 263 5.23 5.56 -17.31
CA LEU A 263 4.03 5.25 -16.56
C LEU A 263 4.29 4.04 -15.67
N HIS A 264 4.13 4.23 -14.36
CA HIS A 264 3.99 3.16 -13.38
C HIS A 264 2.51 2.90 -13.09
N LEU A 265 1.73 2.89 -14.18
CA LEU A 265 0.29 2.70 -14.27
C LEU A 265 0.01 1.98 -15.60
N THR A 266 -0.99 1.10 -15.62
CA THR A 266 -1.50 0.54 -16.88
C THR A 266 -2.05 1.68 -17.77
N PRO A 267 -1.68 1.78 -19.05
CA PRO A 267 -1.77 3.04 -19.80
C PRO A 267 -3.05 3.24 -20.63
N ASP A 268 -3.97 2.28 -20.68
CA ASP A 268 -5.10 2.23 -21.63
C ASP A 268 -6.03 3.46 -21.60
N LEU A 269 -6.15 4.14 -20.46
CA LEU A 269 -6.90 5.41 -20.36
C LEU A 269 -6.01 6.66 -20.41
N LEU A 270 -4.70 6.50 -20.24
CA LEU A 270 -3.73 7.59 -20.09
C LEU A 270 -3.04 7.95 -21.41
N ALA A 271 -2.87 6.98 -22.30
CA ALA A 271 -2.24 7.17 -23.58
C ALA A 271 -2.73 6.14 -24.61
N PRO A 272 -3.07 6.57 -25.84
CA PRO A 272 -3.46 5.66 -26.92
C PRO A 272 -2.28 4.87 -27.50
N GLU A 273 -1.06 5.42 -27.39
CA GLU A 273 0.17 4.82 -27.90
C GLU A 273 1.25 4.83 -26.81
N TYR A 274 1.94 3.71 -26.64
CA TYR A 274 2.97 3.52 -25.64
C TYR A 274 3.88 2.34 -26.02
N ASP A 275 5.11 2.37 -25.54
CA ASP A 275 6.02 1.22 -25.56
C ASP A 275 6.02 0.52 -24.21
N GLU A 276 5.96 -0.81 -24.21
CA GLU A 276 6.17 -1.60 -23.00
C GLU A 276 7.66 -1.74 -22.69
N ILE A 277 8.03 -1.60 -21.42
CA ILE A 277 9.37 -1.88 -20.92
C ILE A 277 9.31 -2.81 -19.70
N PRO A 278 10.40 -3.54 -19.40
CA PRO A 278 10.45 -4.38 -18.21
C PRO A 278 10.15 -3.58 -16.94
N ASN A 279 9.45 -4.19 -15.98
CA ASN A 279 9.22 -3.56 -14.69
C ASN A 279 10.56 -3.27 -13.99
N PRO A 280 10.84 -2.00 -13.62
CA PRO A 280 12.11 -1.61 -13.03
C PRO A 280 12.26 -2.05 -11.55
N TYR A 281 11.23 -2.63 -10.94
CA TYR A 281 11.23 -3.02 -9.53
C TYR A 281 11.43 -4.53 -9.35
N PRO A 282 12.32 -4.96 -8.43
CA PRO A 282 12.54 -6.37 -8.11
C PRO A 282 11.47 -6.94 -7.16
N THR A 283 10.31 -6.30 -7.04
CA THR A 283 9.21 -6.71 -6.14
C THR A 283 7.99 -7.12 -6.99
N PRO A 284 7.82 -8.40 -7.33
CA PRO A 284 6.70 -8.83 -8.16
C PRO A 284 5.36 -8.60 -7.46
N LEU A 285 4.31 -8.47 -8.28
CA LEU A 285 2.93 -8.51 -7.79
C LEU A 285 2.62 -9.96 -7.40
N MET A 286 2.26 -10.20 -6.15
CA MET A 286 1.81 -11.50 -5.66
C MET A 286 0.28 -11.53 -5.64
N VAL A 287 -0.27 -12.61 -6.18
CA VAL A 287 -1.72 -12.83 -6.27
C VAL A 287 -2.07 -14.20 -5.73
N ARG A 288 -3.12 -14.26 -4.89
CA ARG A 288 -3.83 -15.48 -4.53
C ARG A 288 -5.30 -15.33 -4.91
N GLY A 289 -5.85 -16.34 -5.59
CA GLY A 289 -7.21 -16.29 -6.16
C GLY A 289 -7.26 -15.70 -7.56
N SER A 290 -8.48 -15.48 -8.04
CA SER A 290 -8.78 -14.98 -9.39
C SER A 290 -8.25 -13.58 -9.62
N PHE A 291 -7.62 -13.36 -10.77
CA PHE A 291 -7.08 -12.05 -11.17
C PHE A 291 -7.14 -11.95 -12.68
N ALA A 292 -8.20 -11.30 -13.18
CA ALA A 292 -8.58 -11.33 -14.59
C ALA A 292 -7.50 -10.87 -15.59
N PRO A 293 -6.66 -9.85 -15.33
CA PRO A 293 -5.69 -9.37 -16.31
C PRO A 293 -4.36 -10.13 -16.28
N GLU A 294 -4.32 -11.30 -15.64
CA GLU A 294 -3.12 -12.14 -15.66
C GLU A 294 -2.71 -12.50 -17.10
N GLY A 295 -1.42 -12.35 -17.41
CA GLY A 295 -0.89 -12.55 -18.76
C GLY A 295 -0.91 -11.29 -19.65
N LEU A 296 -1.54 -10.20 -19.21
CA LEU A 296 -1.45 -8.90 -19.87
C LEU A 296 -0.33 -8.04 -19.28
N PRO A 297 0.25 -7.12 -20.05
CA PRO A 297 1.18 -6.15 -19.51
C PRO A 297 0.40 -5.15 -18.65
N ILE A 298 0.66 -5.17 -17.35
CA ILE A 298 -0.07 -4.34 -16.38
C ILE A 298 0.85 -3.70 -15.36
N MET A 299 0.36 -2.62 -14.75
CA MET A 299 0.97 -2.00 -13.59
C MET A 299 -0.10 -1.38 -12.70
N LEU A 300 -0.26 -1.93 -11.49
CA LEU A 300 -1.01 -1.28 -10.43
C LEU A 300 -0.15 -0.17 -9.81
N SER A 301 -0.78 0.96 -9.46
CA SER A 301 -0.10 2.13 -8.90
C SER A 301 0.96 1.77 -7.85
N ARG A 302 2.08 2.48 -7.91
CA ARG A 302 3.20 2.36 -6.97
C ARG A 302 3.11 3.36 -5.83
N MET A 303 2.01 4.11 -5.69
CA MET A 303 1.71 4.92 -4.51
C MET A 303 1.25 4.05 -3.33
N ARG A 304 2.17 3.18 -2.89
CA ARG A 304 2.06 2.24 -1.77
C ARG A 304 3.42 2.13 -1.08
N VAL A 305 3.42 1.68 0.17
CA VAL A 305 4.62 1.43 0.98
C VAL A 305 4.96 -0.04 1.04
#